data_AF-A0A560DFK8-F1
#
_entry.id   AF-A0A560DFK8-F1
#
_cell.length_a   1.000
_cell.length_b   1.000
_cell.length_c   1.000
_cell.angle_alpha   90.00
_cell.angle_beta   90.00
_cell.angle_gamma   90.00
#
_symmetry.space_group_name_H-M   'P 1'
#
loop_
_entity.id
_entity.type
_entity.pdbx_description
1 polymer ?
#
loop_
_entity_poly.entity_id
_entity_poly.type
_entity_poly.pdbx_seq_one_letter_code
_entity_poly.pdbx_strand_id
1 'polypeptide(L)'
;MRQIHAAIEHFDRGDFECAATLAAAACGMLPAIDNAPLPASEARSARIESVGHWLAHGTILDRTGNSRRKESIVIRTADVGIAIHVAVTLFDIAFPDQKTPQMIGFRLDHCGLVSVT
;
A
#
# COMPACT_ATOMS: atom_id res chain seq x y z
N MET A 1 -6.41 11.85 -2.01
CA MET A 1 -7.03 11.24 -0.82
C MET A 1 -6.10 11.42 0.38
N ARG A 2 -6.62 11.87 1.55
CA ARG A 2 -5.79 12.19 2.73
C ARG A 2 -4.93 11.02 3.23
N GLN A 3 -5.46 9.80 3.18
CA GLN A 3 -4.74 8.60 3.65
C GLN A 3 -3.47 8.32 2.83
N ILE A 4 -3.54 8.47 1.50
CA ILE A 4 -2.38 8.27 0.63
C ILE A 4 -1.31 9.35 0.87
N HIS A 5 -1.72 10.61 1.06
CA HIS A 5 -0.80 11.70 1.35
C HIS A 5 -0.08 11.50 2.69
N ALA A 6 -0.81 11.10 3.73
CA ALA A 6 -0.24 10.81 5.03
C ALA A 6 0.66 9.55 4.99
N ALA A 7 0.31 8.54 4.20
CA ALA A 7 1.14 7.35 4.02
C ALA A 7 2.51 7.70 3.41
N ILE A 8 2.55 8.57 2.40
CA ILE A 8 3.79 9.08 1.80
C ILE A 8 4.62 9.86 2.83
N GLU A 9 3.98 10.80 3.54
CA GLU A 9 4.67 11.62 4.55
C GLU A 9 5.31 10.79 5.67
N HIS A 10 4.60 9.77 6.16
CA HIS A 10 5.13 8.84 7.15
C HIS A 10 6.22 7.92 6.59
N PHE A 11 6.12 7.53 5.32
CA PHE A 11 7.16 6.75 4.66
C PHE A 11 8.48 7.52 4.59
N ASP A 12 8.43 8.80 4.20
CA ASP A 12 9.60 9.67 4.11
C ASP A 12 10.26 9.91 5.47
N ARG A 13 9.47 9.87 6.56
CA ARG A 13 9.95 9.95 7.95
C ARG A 13 10.50 8.64 8.50
N GLY A 14 10.31 7.52 7.80
CA GLY A 14 10.67 6.19 8.27
C GLY A 14 9.64 5.53 9.20
N ASP A 15 8.46 6.12 9.34
CA ASP A 15 7.34 5.61 10.17
C ASP A 15 6.58 4.50 9.43
N PHE A 16 7.25 3.37 9.18
CA PHE A 16 6.77 2.34 8.27
C PHE A 16 5.47 1.65 8.72
N GLU A 17 5.22 1.56 10.03
CA GLU A 17 3.96 1.04 10.58
C GLU A 17 2.77 1.96 10.26
N CYS A 18 2.96 3.26 10.46
CA CYS A 18 1.96 4.27 10.14
C CYS A 18 1.70 4.31 8.63
N ALA A 19 2.78 4.36 7.84
CA ALA A 19 2.69 4.37 6.38
C ALA A 19 1.95 3.15 5.82
N ALA A 20 2.27 1.94 6.31
CA ALA A 20 1.59 0.71 5.89
C ALA A 20 0.09 0.72 6.25
N THR A 21 -0.24 1.17 7.45
CA THR A 21 -1.63 1.24 7.93
C THR A 21 -2.45 2.21 7.09
N LEU A 22 -1.92 3.39 6.81
CA LEU A 22 -2.60 4.42 6.03
C LEU A 22 -2.76 4.01 4.56
N ALA A 23 -1.77 3.32 3.99
CA ALA A 23 -1.88 2.74 2.65
C ALA A 23 -2.97 1.66 2.56
N ALA A 24 -3.02 0.74 3.53
CA ALA A 24 -4.06 -0.29 3.59
C ALA A 24 -5.46 0.33 3.76
N ALA A 25 -5.59 1.32 4.64
CA ALA A 25 -6.84 2.06 4.84
C ALA A 25 -7.29 2.76 3.53
N ALA A 26 -6.36 3.38 2.80
CA ALA A 26 -6.66 3.98 1.50
C ALA A 26 -7.25 2.95 0.53
N CYS A 27 -6.64 1.78 0.41
CA CYS A 27 -7.16 0.70 -0.45
C CYS A 27 -8.57 0.27 -0.07
N GLY A 28 -8.86 0.10 1.23
CA GLY A 28 -10.19 -0.30 1.71
C GLY A 28 -11.27 0.79 1.59
N MET A 29 -10.89 2.06 1.37
CA MET A 29 -11.81 3.19 1.19
C MET A 29 -12.12 3.49 -0.28
N LEU A 30 -11.41 2.87 -1.22
CA LEU A 30 -11.64 3.06 -2.65
C LEU A 30 -12.87 2.24 -3.09
N PRO A 31 -13.62 2.72 -4.10
CA PRO A 31 -14.69 1.92 -4.70
C PRO A 31 -14.13 0.61 -5.25
N ALA A 32 -14.93 -0.46 -5.21
CA ALA A 32 -14.55 -1.73 -5.80
C ALA A 32 -14.25 -1.54 -7.29
N ILE A 33 -13.05 -1.93 -7.72
CA ILE A 33 -12.62 -1.83 -9.12
C ILE A 33 -12.58 -3.24 -9.69
N ASP A 34 -13.69 -3.69 -10.25
CA ASP A 34 -13.90 -5.08 -10.67
C ASP A 34 -12.94 -5.57 -11.78
N ASN A 35 -12.15 -4.69 -12.40
CA ASN A 35 -11.34 -5.02 -13.58
C ASN A 35 -9.98 -4.29 -13.64
N ALA A 36 -9.42 -3.84 -12.52
CA ALA A 36 -8.06 -3.31 -12.56
C ALA A 36 -7.07 -4.48 -12.68
N PRO A 37 -6.28 -4.62 -13.77
CA PRO A 37 -5.14 -5.52 -13.77
C PRO A 37 -4.13 -4.97 -12.75
N LEU A 38 -4.24 -5.45 -11.51
CA LEU A 38 -3.22 -5.20 -10.51
C LEU A 38 -1.97 -5.95 -10.98
N PRO A 39 -0.80 -5.31 -11.07
CA PRO A 39 0.42 -6.00 -11.45
C PRO A 39 0.70 -7.16 -10.47
N ALA A 40 1.61 -8.06 -10.83
CA ALA A 40 2.07 -9.21 -10.03
C ALA A 40 2.50 -8.90 -8.56
N SER A 41 2.43 -7.63 -8.17
CA SER A 41 2.34 -7.16 -6.79
C SER A 41 1.19 -7.74 -5.95
N GLU A 42 0.22 -8.50 -6.48
CA GLU A 42 -0.83 -9.13 -5.65
C GLU A 42 -0.27 -9.93 -4.45
N ALA A 43 0.83 -10.67 -4.63
CA ALA A 43 1.50 -11.38 -3.53
C ALA A 43 2.13 -10.42 -2.50
N ARG A 44 2.51 -9.20 -2.92
CA ARG A 44 3.02 -8.13 -2.05
C ARG A 44 1.88 -7.36 -1.40
N SER A 45 0.75 -7.16 -2.09
CA SER A 45 -0.50 -6.61 -1.54
C SER A 45 -1.07 -7.52 -0.44
N ALA A 46 -1.14 -8.83 -0.66
CA ALA A 46 -1.55 -9.81 0.36
C ALA A 46 -0.65 -9.76 1.60
N ARG A 47 0.64 -9.45 1.42
CA ARG A 47 1.58 -9.27 2.54
C ARG A 47 1.32 -7.97 3.28
N ILE A 48 0.91 -6.91 2.60
CA ILE A 48 0.52 -5.64 3.22
C ILE A 48 -0.80 -5.75 3.95
N GLU A 49 -1.77 -6.46 3.37
CA GLU A 49 -3.01 -6.82 4.08
C GLU A 49 -2.70 -7.64 5.33
N SER A 50 -1.74 -8.58 5.26
CA SER A 50 -1.28 -9.33 6.43
C SER A 50 -0.60 -8.44 7.47
N VAL A 51 0.15 -7.41 7.06
CA VAL A 51 0.77 -6.42 7.97
C VAL A 51 -0.31 -5.54 8.61
N GLY A 52 -1.25 -5.02 7.83
CA GLY A 52 -2.37 -4.22 8.35
C GLY A 52 -3.25 -5.01 9.31
N HIS A 53 -3.58 -6.26 8.96
CA HIS A 53 -4.32 -7.17 9.82
C HIS A 53 -3.56 -7.48 11.11
N TRP A 54 -2.23 -7.65 11.04
CA TRP A 54 -1.40 -7.85 12.23
C TRP A 54 -1.33 -6.61 13.11
N LEU A 55 -1.18 -5.41 12.53
CA LEU A 55 -1.18 -4.16 13.30
C LEU A 55 -2.52 -3.92 14.00
N ALA A 56 -3.64 -4.33 13.37
CA ALA A 56 -4.96 -4.20 13.96
C ALA A 56 -5.31 -5.27 15.02
N HIS A 57 -4.83 -6.50 14.84
CA HIS A 57 -5.34 -7.66 15.60
C HIS A 57 -4.27 -8.54 16.26
N GLY A 58 -2.98 -8.30 16.00
CA GLY A 58 -1.88 -9.15 16.45
C GLY A 58 -1.87 -10.55 15.80
N THR A 59 -2.61 -10.71 14.71
CA THR A 59 -2.77 -11.98 13.98
C THR A 59 -2.40 -11.83 12.51
N ILE A 60 -2.09 -12.93 11.84
CA ILE A 60 -1.95 -12.96 10.37
C ILE A 60 -2.98 -13.93 9.79
N LEU A 61 -3.51 -13.59 8.61
CA LEU A 61 -4.34 -14.50 7.83
C LEU A 61 -3.42 -15.39 7.01
N ASP A 62 -3.65 -16.70 7.05
CA ASP A 62 -3.03 -17.60 6.09
C ASP A 62 -3.77 -17.59 4.75
N ARG A 63 -3.24 -18.31 3.75
CA ARG A 63 -3.82 -18.36 2.40
C ARG A 63 -5.23 -18.97 2.36
N THR A 64 -5.66 -19.62 3.43
CA THR A 64 -7.00 -20.20 3.57
C THR A 64 -7.97 -19.27 4.32
N GLY A 65 -7.51 -18.07 4.70
CA GLY A 65 -8.28 -17.09 5.47
C GLY A 65 -8.31 -17.38 6.97
N ASN A 66 -7.55 -18.38 7.46
CA ASN A 66 -7.51 -18.69 8.88
C ASN A 66 -6.55 -17.75 9.61
N SER A 67 -7.03 -17.18 10.71
CA SER A 67 -6.25 -16.28 11.55
C SER A 67 -5.33 -17.06 12.49
N ARG A 68 -4.05 -16.71 12.52
CA ARG A 68 -3.07 -17.26 13.46
C ARG A 68 -2.38 -16.13 14.22
N ARG A 69 -2.28 -16.29 15.54
CA ARG A 69 -1.50 -15.37 16.38
C ARG A 69 -0.04 -15.40 15.95
N LYS A 70 0.56 -14.22 15.85
CA LYS A 70 1.98 -14.09 15.56
C LYS A 70 2.56 -13.01 16.46
N GLU A 71 3.63 -13.34 17.18
CA GLU A 71 4.21 -12.44 18.17
C GLU A 71 4.93 -11.24 17.55
N SER A 72 5.45 -11.41 16.33
CA SER A 72 6.16 -10.35 15.62
C SER A 72 6.01 -10.45 14.10
N ILE A 73 6.07 -9.31 13.43
CA ILE A 73 6.13 -9.23 11.97
C ILE A 73 7.29 -8.33 11.55
N VAL A 74 7.89 -8.66 10.41
CA VAL A 74 8.92 -7.81 9.80
C VAL A 74 8.27 -6.96 8.72
N ILE A 75 8.27 -5.65 8.96
CA ILE A 75 7.84 -4.62 8.02
C ILE A 75 9.08 -4.13 7.28
N ARG A 76 9.17 -4.40 5.98
CA ARG A 76 10.30 -3.94 5.17
C ARG A 76 9.88 -2.69 4.42
N THR A 77 10.79 -1.72 4.34
CA THR A 77 10.59 -0.47 3.57
C THR A 77 10.09 -0.73 2.15
N ALA A 78 10.65 -1.71 1.45
CA ALA A 78 10.21 -2.06 0.10
C ALA A 78 8.74 -2.53 0.04
N ASP A 79 8.25 -3.25 1.05
CA ASP A 79 6.85 -3.68 1.09
C ASP A 79 5.92 -2.47 1.28
N VAL A 80 6.29 -1.56 2.18
CA VAL A 80 5.50 -0.35 2.46
C VAL A 80 5.45 0.58 1.26
N GLY A 81 6.56 0.77 0.55
CA GLY A 81 6.57 1.56 -0.68
C GLY A 81 5.64 0.98 -1.75
N ILE A 82 5.57 -0.35 -1.84
CA ILE A 82 4.66 -1.04 -2.77
C ILE A 82 3.20 -0.87 -2.34
N ALA A 83 2.90 -0.91 -1.04
CA ALA A 83 1.57 -0.62 -0.52
C ALA A 83 1.06 0.74 -0.99
N ILE A 84 1.89 1.77 -0.81
CA ILE A 84 1.58 3.14 -1.21
C ILE A 84 1.42 3.22 -2.73
N HIS A 85 2.28 2.56 -3.49
CA HIS A 85 2.17 2.50 -4.94
C HIS A 85 0.85 1.88 -5.41
N VAL A 86 0.44 0.77 -4.80
CA VAL A 86 -0.85 0.11 -5.11
C VAL A 86 -2.01 1.03 -4.75
N ALA A 87 -1.98 1.69 -3.58
CA ALA A 87 -3.01 2.64 -3.19
C ALA A 87 -3.11 3.83 -4.15
N VAL A 88 -1.97 4.38 -4.60
CA VAL A 88 -1.93 5.44 -5.63
C VAL A 88 -2.49 4.94 -6.96
N THR A 89 -2.12 3.72 -7.38
CA THR A 89 -2.57 3.14 -8.65
C THR A 89 -4.07 2.87 -8.65
N LEU A 90 -4.60 2.29 -7.58
CA LEU A 90 -6.04 2.10 -7.43
C LEU A 90 -6.78 3.44 -7.38
N PHE A 91 -6.22 4.44 -6.68
CA PHE A 91 -6.79 5.78 -6.66
C PHE A 91 -6.79 6.41 -8.06
N ASP A 92 -5.72 6.25 -8.83
CA ASP A 92 -5.61 6.72 -10.21
C ASP A 92 -6.66 6.07 -11.11
N ILE A 93 -6.89 4.75 -10.97
CA ILE A 93 -7.93 4.05 -11.74
C ILE A 93 -9.33 4.53 -11.36
N ALA A 94 -9.60 4.72 -10.07
CA ALA A 94 -10.91 5.18 -9.60
C ALA A 94 -11.17 6.67 -9.90
N PHE A 95 -10.12 7.51 -9.90
CA PHE A 95 -10.20 8.96 -10.02
C PHE A 95 -9.07 9.52 -10.90
N PRO A 96 -9.07 9.22 -12.21
CA PRO A 96 -7.93 9.50 -13.11
C PRO A 96 -7.55 10.98 -13.19
N ASP A 97 -8.52 11.88 -13.05
CA ASP A 97 -8.31 13.34 -13.13
C ASP A 97 -7.96 13.99 -11.78
N GLN A 98 -7.91 13.23 -10.68
CA GLN A 98 -7.72 13.76 -9.33
C GLN A 98 -6.33 13.46 -8.73
N LYS A 99 -5.38 13.03 -9.57
CA LYS A 99 -4.00 12.80 -9.15
C LYS A 99 -3.37 14.09 -8.62
N THR A 100 -2.58 13.94 -7.56
CA THR A 100 -1.81 15.04 -6.98
C THR A 100 -0.32 14.90 -7.30
N PRO A 101 0.46 16.00 -7.35
CA PRO A 101 1.89 15.94 -7.59
C PRO A 101 2.65 15.00 -6.63
N GLN A 102 2.26 14.97 -5.35
CA GLN A 102 2.87 14.09 -4.34
C GLN A 102 2.72 12.60 -4.70
N MET A 103 1.52 12.21 -5.17
CA MET A 103 1.25 10.83 -5.60
C MET A 103 2.05 10.44 -6.84
N ILE A 104 2.21 11.38 -7.78
CA ILE A 104 2.99 11.18 -9.00
C ILE A 104 4.48 11.06 -8.67
N GLY A 105 5.02 11.96 -7.84
CA GLY A 105 6.42 11.95 -7.41
C GLY A 105 6.80 10.63 -6.74
N PHE A 106 5.96 10.15 -5.81
CA PHE A 106 6.19 8.88 -5.13
C PHE A 106 6.31 7.68 -6.10
N ARG A 107 5.50 7.65 -7.17
CA ARG A 107 5.58 6.59 -8.20
C ARG A 107 6.89 6.61 -8.97
N LEU A 108 7.51 7.77 -9.17
CA LEU A 108 8.73 7.91 -9.95
C LEU A 108 9.96 7.53 -9.11
N ASP A 109 10.01 7.99 -7.86
CA ASP A 109 11.20 7.86 -7.01
C ASP A 109 11.40 6.44 -6.44
N HIS A 110 10.31 5.70 -6.21
CA HIS A 110 10.35 4.44 -5.45
C HIS A 110 10.07 3.19 -6.29
N CYS A 111 9.86 3.31 -7.60
CA CYS A 111 9.64 2.18 -8.52
C CYS A 111 10.76 1.94 -9.53
N GLY A 112 11.85 2.72 -9.55
CA GLY A 112 12.89 2.53 -10.56
C GLY A 112 12.38 2.72 -12.00
N LEU A 113 11.34 3.53 -12.20
CA LEU A 113 11.01 4.08 -13.51
C LEU A 113 11.83 5.36 -13.70
N VAL A 114 13.15 5.20 -13.76
CA VAL A 114 13.97 6.16 -14.49
C VAL A 114 13.69 5.88 -15.97
N SER A 115 12.71 6.60 -16.54
CA SER A 115 12.70 6.76 -17.99
C SER A 115 13.83 7.73 -18.32
N VAL A 116 15.02 7.17 -18.59
CA VAL A 116 15.99 7.85 -19.43
C VAL A 116 15.37 7.96 -20.82
N THR A 117 15.58 9.12 -21.44
CA THR A 117 15.11 9.65 -22.73
C THR A 117 13.69 10.18 -22.77
#